data_AF-A0A3Q3XPG0-F1
#
_entry.id   AF-A0A3Q3XPG0-F1
#
_cell.length_a   1.000
_cell.length_b   1.000
_cell.length_c   1.000
_cell.angle_alpha   90.00
_cell.angle_beta   90.00
_cell.angle_gamma   90.00
#
_symmetry.space_group_name_H-M   'P 1'
#
loop_
_entity.id
_entity.type
_entity.pdbx_description
1 polymer ?
#
loop_
_entity_poly.entity_id
_entity_poly.type
_entity_poly.pdbx_seq_one_letter_code
_entity_poly.pdbx_strand_id
1 'polypeptide(L)'
;MASGQLSRSEALACLGCKHACHMMLYSATKSQLFGRIPIRHIVLMQMRFDGLLGFPGGFVNLQKETLETGLSRELWEELGVAIPISVEDHVVSCLAPALFSSTSSSCLITHLYVKRMEEEQILEVERAAASTAKDHGHEVLGMIRVPLYTIKGEGGLASFLSHSFIGNARSQLVESLLRFKLVTPDELKIPGSKWTTTPKVNENDQAKIL
;
A
#
# COMPACT_ATOMS: atom_id res chain seq x y z
N MET A 1 12.18 12.99 -8.19
CA MET A 1 12.46 11.59 -7.78
C MET A 1 12.32 11.55 -6.27
N ALA A 2 11.35 10.81 -5.73
CA ALA A 2 11.33 10.56 -4.29
C ALA A 2 12.60 9.79 -3.91
N SER A 3 13.21 10.12 -2.78
CA SER A 3 14.46 9.49 -2.32
C SER A 3 14.28 7.97 -2.19
N GLY A 4 15.14 7.18 -2.85
CA GLY A 4 15.19 5.71 -2.66
C GLY A 4 14.48 4.85 -3.71
N GLN A 5 13.94 5.44 -4.78
CA GLN A 5 13.37 4.67 -5.91
C GLN A 5 14.48 3.97 -6.72
N LEU A 6 14.21 2.71 -7.10
CA LEU A 6 15.09 1.86 -7.90
C LEU A 6 14.34 1.38 -9.14
N SER A 7 15.06 1.13 -10.24
CA SER A 7 14.53 0.30 -11.32
C SER A 7 14.38 -1.16 -10.83
N ARG A 8 13.51 -1.93 -11.48
CA ARG A 8 13.31 -3.34 -11.14
C ARG A 8 14.60 -4.15 -11.25
N SER A 9 15.43 -3.87 -12.26
CA SER A 9 16.72 -4.55 -12.44
C SER A 9 17.73 -4.18 -11.37
N GLU A 10 17.84 -2.90 -10.98
CA GLU A 10 18.71 -2.48 -9.87
C GLU A 10 18.28 -3.11 -8.55
N ALA A 11 16.96 -3.16 -8.32
CA ALA A 11 16.40 -3.79 -7.13
C ALA A 11 16.74 -5.28 -7.05
N LEU A 12 16.58 -6.03 -8.16
CA LEU A 12 16.91 -7.45 -8.23
C LEU A 12 18.41 -7.75 -8.14
N ALA A 13 19.26 -6.79 -8.52
CA ALA A 13 20.72 -6.90 -8.39
C ALA A 13 21.22 -6.65 -6.95
N CYS A 14 20.36 -6.19 -6.04
CA CYS A 14 20.71 -5.91 -4.65
C CYS A 14 20.93 -7.21 -3.86
N LEU A 15 22.19 -7.58 -3.65
CA LEU A 15 22.56 -8.77 -2.89
C LEU A 15 22.40 -8.56 -1.38
N GLY A 16 21.84 -9.56 -0.69
CA GLY A 16 21.64 -9.52 0.77
C GLY A 16 20.44 -8.67 1.22
N CYS A 17 19.64 -8.18 0.27
CA CYS A 17 18.47 -7.35 0.51
C CYS A 17 17.23 -8.24 0.66
N LYS A 18 16.34 -7.91 1.60
CA LYS A 18 15.02 -8.56 1.71
C LYS A 18 14.06 -7.91 0.73
N HIS A 19 13.15 -8.69 0.15
CA HIS A 19 12.17 -8.19 -0.82
C HIS A 19 10.77 -8.37 -0.25
N ALA A 20 9.95 -7.33 -0.32
CA ALA A 20 8.54 -7.40 -0.04
C ALA A 20 7.75 -6.88 -1.24
N CYS A 21 6.72 -7.60 -1.66
CA CYS A 21 5.84 -7.23 -2.76
C CYS A 21 4.46 -6.91 -2.22
N HIS A 22 3.86 -5.83 -2.70
CA HIS A 22 2.49 -5.47 -2.36
C HIS A 22 1.69 -5.10 -3.61
N MET A 23 0.37 -5.26 -3.54
CA MET A 23 -0.53 -4.99 -4.66
C MET A 23 -1.60 -3.97 -4.28
N MET A 24 -1.71 -2.89 -5.06
CA MET A 24 -2.87 -2.00 -5.04
C MET A 24 -3.91 -2.49 -6.05
N LEU A 25 -5.05 -2.97 -5.56
CA LEU A 25 -6.22 -3.31 -6.37
C LEU A 25 -7.17 -2.13 -6.42
N TYR A 26 -7.64 -1.77 -7.62
CA TYR A 26 -8.61 -0.69 -7.77
C TYR A 26 -9.62 -0.94 -8.90
N SER A 27 -10.77 -0.28 -8.80
CA SER A 27 -11.81 -0.29 -9.83
C SER A 27 -12.51 1.06 -9.95
N ALA A 28 -13.13 1.32 -11.09
CA ALA A 28 -14.06 2.44 -11.24
C ALA A 28 -15.42 2.04 -10.67
N THR A 29 -16.12 2.97 -10.03
CA THR A 29 -17.48 2.73 -9.51
C THR A 29 -18.39 3.91 -9.80
N LYS A 30 -19.66 3.60 -10.05
CA LYS A 30 -20.74 4.60 -10.17
C LYS A 30 -21.42 4.88 -8.82
N SER A 31 -21.00 4.19 -7.76
CA SER A 31 -21.55 4.30 -6.42
C SER A 31 -21.40 5.71 -5.85
N GLN A 32 -22.39 6.09 -5.04
CA GLN A 32 -22.45 7.40 -4.41
C GLN A 32 -22.64 7.25 -2.90
N LEU A 33 -21.80 7.93 -2.12
CA LEU A 33 -22.01 8.08 -0.69
C LEU A 33 -23.21 9.02 -0.45
N PHE A 34 -24.13 8.59 0.42
CA PHE A 34 -25.39 9.29 0.73
C PHE A 34 -26.23 9.65 -0.51
N GLY A 35 -26.10 8.88 -1.60
CA GLY A 35 -26.83 9.11 -2.86
C GLY A 35 -26.51 10.44 -3.55
N ARG A 36 -25.40 11.10 -3.20
CA ARG A 36 -25.05 12.42 -3.75
C ARG A 36 -23.56 12.70 -3.93
N ILE A 37 -22.69 12.03 -3.17
CA ILE A 37 -21.23 12.24 -3.24
C ILE A 37 -20.62 11.11 -4.07
N PRO A 38 -20.13 11.34 -5.29
CA PRO A 38 -19.55 10.29 -6.11
C PRO A 38 -18.29 9.69 -5.47
N ILE A 39 -18.23 8.36 -5.38
CA ILE A 39 -17.04 7.65 -4.88
C ILE A 39 -15.95 7.58 -5.96
N ARG A 40 -16.36 7.49 -7.23
CA ARG A 40 -15.52 7.44 -8.45
C ARG A 40 -14.69 6.17 -8.60
N HIS A 41 -13.91 5.81 -7.60
CA HIS A 41 -13.06 4.62 -7.62
C HIS A 41 -13.05 3.91 -6.27
N ILE A 42 -12.91 2.58 -6.31
CA ILE A 42 -12.64 1.75 -5.15
C ILE A 42 -11.14 1.44 -5.17
N VAL A 43 -10.47 1.60 -4.04
CA VAL A 43 -9.08 1.16 -3.83
C VAL A 43 -9.05 0.33 -2.55
N LEU A 44 -8.45 -0.84 -2.60
CA LEU A 44 -8.36 -1.74 -1.46
C LEU A 44 -7.04 -1.56 -0.69
N MET A 45 -7.16 -1.52 0.62
CA MET A 45 -6.09 -1.69 1.60
C MET A 45 -6.57 -2.63 2.71
N GLN A 46 -5.70 -2.96 3.66
CA GLN A 46 -6.03 -3.82 4.78
C GLN A 46 -5.49 -3.29 6.11
N MET A 47 -6.22 -3.58 7.18
CA MET A 47 -5.71 -3.48 8.55
C MET A 47 -4.86 -4.71 8.83
N ARG A 48 -3.61 -4.50 9.23
CA ARG A 48 -2.67 -5.57 9.59
C ARG A 48 -2.75 -5.92 11.07
N PHE A 49 -2.18 -7.06 11.45
CA PHE A 49 -2.05 -7.50 12.84
C PHE A 49 -1.36 -6.49 13.76
N ASP A 50 -0.45 -5.67 13.22
CA ASP A 50 0.29 -4.63 13.94
C ASP A 50 -0.50 -3.32 14.11
N GLY A 51 -1.77 -3.29 13.70
CA GLY A 51 -2.65 -2.14 13.81
C GLY A 51 -2.38 -1.04 12.78
N LEU A 52 -1.57 -1.31 11.75
CA LEU A 52 -1.22 -0.37 10.69
C LEU A 52 -1.96 -0.68 9.40
N LEU A 53 -2.23 0.36 8.60
CA LEU A 53 -2.81 0.22 7.27
C LEU A 53 -1.73 -0.10 6.23
N GLY A 54 -1.99 -1.10 5.39
CA GLY A 54 -1.08 -1.53 4.33
C GLY A 54 -1.80 -2.04 3.09
N PHE A 55 -1.05 -2.30 2.02
CA PHE A 55 -1.54 -3.06 0.89
C PHE A 55 -1.37 -4.56 1.14
N PRO A 56 -2.23 -5.41 0.54
CA PRO A 56 -2.03 -6.85 0.58
C PRO A 56 -0.73 -7.25 -0.11
N GLY A 57 -0.09 -8.29 0.40
CA GLY A 57 1.22 -8.80 0.01
C GLY A 57 2.17 -8.94 1.20
N GLY A 58 3.38 -9.38 0.92
CA GLY A 58 4.33 -9.77 1.96
C GLY A 58 5.74 -10.00 1.45
N PHE A 59 6.54 -10.72 2.24
CA PHE A 59 7.92 -11.00 1.91
C PHE A 59 8.05 -12.05 0.80
N VAL A 60 9.01 -11.85 -0.09
CA VAL A 60 9.32 -12.78 -1.17
C VAL A 60 10.76 -13.29 -1.04
N ASN A 61 10.93 -14.59 -1.19
CA ASN A 61 12.25 -15.22 -1.19
C ASN A 61 12.76 -15.44 -2.62
N LEU A 62 13.58 -14.52 -3.11
CA LEU A 62 14.15 -14.57 -4.45
C LEU A 62 15.08 -15.77 -4.73
N GLN A 63 15.50 -16.52 -3.69
CA GLN A 63 16.24 -17.77 -3.89
C GLN A 63 15.32 -18.94 -4.28
N LYS A 64 14.01 -18.82 -4.05
CA LYS A 64 13.02 -19.88 -4.25
C LYS A 64 12.01 -19.56 -5.35
N GLU A 65 11.66 -18.28 -5.51
CA GLU A 65 10.56 -17.85 -6.37
C GLU A 65 10.81 -16.47 -6.99
N THR A 66 10.05 -16.13 -8.03
CA THR A 66 10.03 -14.78 -8.61
C THR A 66 9.21 -13.83 -7.73
N LEU A 67 9.32 -12.51 -7.99
CA LEU A 67 8.50 -11.50 -7.32
C LEU A 67 7.01 -11.77 -7.51
N GLU A 68 6.60 -12.12 -8.73
CA GLU A 68 5.20 -12.35 -9.09
C GLU A 68 4.67 -13.66 -8.50
N THR A 69 5.48 -14.72 -8.46
CA THR A 69 5.09 -15.99 -7.81
C THR A 69 4.92 -15.81 -6.30
N GLY A 70 5.87 -15.12 -5.65
CA GLY A 70 5.77 -14.83 -4.22
C GLY A 70 4.58 -13.93 -3.90
N LEU A 71 4.38 -12.86 -4.67
CA LEU A 71 3.21 -11.99 -4.50
C LEU A 71 1.90 -12.76 -4.71
N SER A 72 1.82 -13.63 -5.72
CA SER A 72 0.61 -14.43 -5.97
C SER A 72 0.28 -15.36 -4.80
N ARG A 73 1.30 -15.93 -4.15
CA ARG A 73 1.14 -16.74 -2.94
C ARG A 73 0.62 -15.89 -1.79
N GLU A 74 1.26 -14.76 -1.49
CA GLU A 74 0.84 -13.86 -0.41
C GLU A 74 -0.62 -13.38 -0.61
N LEU A 75 -0.96 -12.94 -1.84
CA LEU A 75 -2.34 -12.51 -2.13
C LEU A 75 -3.36 -13.63 -2.00
N TRP A 76 -3.00 -14.87 -2.33
CA TRP A 76 -3.91 -16.00 -2.14
C TRP A 76 -4.19 -16.27 -0.66
N GLU A 77 -3.17 -16.19 0.19
CA GLU A 77 -3.30 -16.41 1.64
C GLU A 77 -4.12 -15.29 2.32
N GLU A 78 -3.90 -14.03 1.91
CA GLU A 78 -4.57 -12.85 2.49
C GLU A 78 -5.95 -12.53 1.90
N LEU A 79 -6.18 -12.78 0.60
CA LEU A 79 -7.42 -12.40 -0.09
C LEU A 79 -8.35 -13.58 -0.36
N GLY A 80 -7.87 -14.82 -0.26
CA GLY A 80 -8.68 -16.03 -0.47
C GLY A 80 -9.16 -16.26 -1.91
N VAL A 81 -8.70 -15.44 -2.86
CA VAL A 81 -9.00 -15.56 -4.30
C VAL A 81 -7.75 -15.29 -5.13
N ALA A 82 -7.60 -16.02 -6.23
CA ALA A 82 -6.44 -15.90 -7.10
C ALA A 82 -6.55 -14.63 -7.94
N ILE A 83 -5.56 -13.74 -7.79
CA ILE A 83 -5.43 -12.54 -8.61
C ILE A 83 -4.37 -12.82 -9.69
N PRO A 84 -4.69 -12.67 -10.99
CA PRO A 84 -3.67 -12.80 -12.02
C PRO A 84 -2.68 -11.65 -11.89
N ILE A 85 -1.38 -11.95 -11.78
CA ILE A 85 -0.33 -10.95 -11.65
C ILE A 85 0.61 -11.07 -12.85
N SER A 86 0.98 -9.95 -13.45
CA SER A 86 1.99 -9.91 -14.49
C SER A 86 3.13 -8.94 -14.15
N VAL A 87 4.24 -9.03 -14.88
CA VAL A 87 5.40 -8.15 -14.68
C VAL A 87 5.04 -6.69 -15.03
N GLU A 88 4.08 -6.49 -15.93
CA GLU A 88 3.58 -5.18 -16.37
C GLU A 88 2.74 -4.49 -15.30
N ASP A 89 2.20 -5.24 -14.34
CA ASP A 89 1.52 -4.67 -13.17
C ASP A 89 2.54 -3.99 -12.22
N HIS A 90 3.85 -4.21 -12.36
CA HIS A 90 4.90 -3.59 -11.53
C HIS A 90 5.02 -2.09 -11.81
N VAL A 91 4.97 -1.28 -10.75
CA VAL A 91 4.95 0.19 -10.85
C VAL A 91 6.23 0.82 -10.33
N VAL A 92 6.74 0.32 -9.21
CA VAL A 92 7.89 0.92 -8.53
C VAL A 92 8.58 -0.06 -7.57
N SER A 93 9.90 0.06 -7.48
CA SER A 93 10.71 -0.54 -6.41
C SER A 93 11.33 0.58 -5.59
N CYS A 94 11.32 0.45 -4.26
CA CYS A 94 11.90 1.43 -3.35
C CYS A 94 12.73 0.75 -2.27
N LEU A 95 13.88 1.34 -1.94
CA LEU A 95 14.61 1.01 -0.73
C LEU A 95 13.86 1.58 0.48
N ALA A 96 13.46 0.71 1.41
CA ALA A 96 12.81 1.12 2.64
C ALA A 96 13.81 1.86 3.55
N PRO A 97 13.41 2.94 4.25
CA PRO A 97 14.27 3.66 5.17
C PRO A 97 14.87 2.76 6.26
N ALA A 98 16.12 3.00 6.65
CA ALA A 98 16.94 2.16 7.52
C ALA A 98 16.50 2.06 8.99
N LEU A 99 15.30 2.52 9.35
CA LEU A 99 14.79 2.56 10.73
C LEU A 99 14.63 1.18 11.40
N PHE A 100 14.83 0.09 10.65
CA PHE A 100 14.73 -1.30 11.13
C PHE A 100 16.07 -2.05 11.24
N SER A 101 17.22 -1.39 11.05
CA SER A 101 18.53 -2.05 11.06
C SER A 101 19.35 -1.66 12.29
N SER A 102 18.99 -2.21 13.46
CA SER A 102 19.84 -2.17 14.66
C SER A 102 20.69 -3.43 14.83
N THR A 103 20.37 -4.52 14.12
CA THR A 103 21.19 -5.74 14.11
C THR A 103 21.07 -6.42 12.74
N SER A 104 22.21 -6.66 12.09
CA SER A 104 22.43 -7.25 10.76
C SER A 104 21.97 -6.47 9.51
N SER A 105 22.90 -6.42 8.55
CA SER A 105 23.01 -5.55 7.39
C SER A 105 22.15 -5.98 6.18
N SER A 106 20.86 -6.24 6.37
CA SER A 106 19.95 -6.50 5.23
C SER A 106 19.04 -5.29 5.01
N CYS A 107 19.25 -4.56 3.93
CA CYS A 107 18.30 -3.52 3.53
C CYS A 107 17.01 -4.15 2.98
N LEU A 108 15.88 -3.47 3.13
CA LEU A 108 14.58 -3.93 2.65
C LEU A 108 14.21 -3.18 1.37
N ILE A 109 13.84 -3.92 0.33
CA ILE A 109 13.29 -3.38 -0.91
C ILE A 109 11.81 -3.74 -0.98
N THR A 110 10.99 -2.72 -1.14
CA THR A 110 9.54 -2.87 -1.37
C THR A 110 9.23 -2.72 -2.86
N HIS A 111 8.43 -3.61 -3.40
CA HIS A 111 7.90 -3.58 -4.76
C HIS A 111 6.41 -3.34 -4.70
N LEU A 112 5.91 -2.40 -5.50
CA LEU A 112 4.48 -2.14 -5.63
C LEU A 112 4.01 -2.54 -7.02
N TYR A 113 2.96 -3.35 -7.03
CA TYR A 113 2.17 -3.69 -8.20
C TYR A 113 0.83 -2.96 -8.11
N VAL A 114 0.28 -2.56 -9.25
CA VAL A 114 -1.02 -1.90 -9.30
C VAL A 114 -1.86 -2.52 -10.39
N LYS A 115 -3.05 -3.01 -10.04
CA LYS A 115 -3.94 -3.69 -10.96
C LYS A 115 -5.33 -3.09 -10.94
N ARG A 116 -5.82 -2.72 -12.12
CA ARG A 116 -7.22 -2.36 -12.34
C ARG A 116 -8.06 -3.61 -12.53
N MET A 117 -9.22 -3.66 -11.89
CA MET A 117 -10.19 -4.75 -11.96
C MET A 117 -11.61 -4.21 -12.20
N GLU A 118 -12.52 -5.08 -12.62
CA GLU A 118 -13.95 -4.76 -12.65
C GLU A 118 -14.52 -4.68 -11.23
N GLU A 119 -15.60 -3.91 -11.04
CA GLU A 119 -16.17 -3.64 -9.71
C GLU A 119 -16.67 -4.94 -9.05
N GLU A 120 -17.23 -5.85 -9.84
CA GLU A 120 -17.68 -7.17 -9.39
C GLU A 120 -16.53 -8.05 -8.89
N GLN A 121 -15.36 -7.93 -9.50
CA GLN A 121 -14.18 -8.69 -9.06
C GLN A 121 -13.63 -8.16 -7.74
N ILE A 122 -13.67 -6.83 -7.53
CA ILE A 122 -13.31 -6.22 -6.25
C ILE A 122 -14.27 -6.66 -5.14
N LEU A 123 -15.57 -6.74 -5.42
CA LEU A 123 -16.57 -7.25 -4.47
C LEU A 123 -16.32 -8.71 -4.08
N GLU A 124 -15.90 -9.54 -5.05
CA GLU A 124 -15.52 -10.92 -4.77
C GLU A 124 -14.27 -11.00 -3.89
N VAL A 125 -13.26 -10.16 -4.15
CA VAL A 125 -12.07 -10.05 -3.29
C VAL A 125 -12.44 -9.72 -1.86
N GLU A 126 -13.30 -8.72 -1.64
CA GLU A 126 -13.72 -8.33 -0.28
C GLU A 126 -14.48 -9.45 0.42
N ARG A 127 -15.34 -10.18 -0.31
CA ARG A 127 -16.08 -11.33 0.22
C ARG A 127 -15.14 -12.46 0.61
N ALA A 128 -14.24 -12.85 -0.29
CA ALA A 128 -13.29 -13.94 -0.08
C ALA A 128 -12.32 -13.61 1.07
N ALA A 129 -11.80 -12.38 1.11
CA ALA A 129 -10.88 -11.92 2.15
C ALA A 129 -11.48 -11.98 3.56
N ALA A 130 -12.80 -11.89 3.69
CA ALA A 130 -13.51 -11.98 4.97
C ALA A 130 -14.05 -13.38 5.31
N SER A 131 -14.10 -14.31 4.36
CA SER A 131 -14.80 -15.59 4.53
C SER A 131 -13.96 -16.83 4.28
N THR A 132 -12.98 -16.75 3.38
CA THR A 132 -12.19 -17.91 2.93
C THR A 132 -10.68 -17.69 3.02
N ALA A 133 -10.22 -16.44 3.13
CA ALA A 133 -8.80 -16.15 3.29
C ALA A 133 -8.23 -16.79 4.56
N LYS A 134 -7.05 -17.39 4.41
CA LYS A 134 -6.36 -18.11 5.49
C LYS A 134 -5.91 -17.17 6.60
N ASP A 135 -5.52 -15.95 6.23
CA ASP A 135 -4.89 -15.01 7.16
C ASP A 135 -5.89 -14.02 7.80
N HIS A 136 -7.18 -14.16 7.45
CA HIS A 136 -8.24 -13.38 8.08
C HIS A 136 -8.33 -13.68 9.58
N GLY A 137 -8.24 -12.63 10.40
CA GLY A 137 -8.23 -12.72 11.86
C GLY A 137 -6.86 -13.06 12.47
N HIS A 138 -5.83 -13.26 11.63
CA HIS A 138 -4.44 -13.44 12.06
C HIS A 138 -3.59 -12.26 11.58
N GLU A 139 -2.93 -12.39 10.43
CA GLU A 139 -2.05 -11.35 9.87
C GLU A 139 -2.86 -10.18 9.29
N VAL A 140 -4.08 -10.45 8.83
CA VAL A 140 -5.02 -9.49 8.24
C VAL A 140 -6.27 -9.38 9.09
N LEU A 141 -6.54 -8.18 9.62
CA LEU A 141 -7.67 -7.90 10.49
C LEU A 141 -8.91 -7.36 9.76
N GLY A 142 -8.79 -7.08 8.45
CA GLY A 142 -9.93 -6.73 7.62
C GLY A 142 -9.56 -5.84 6.42
N MET A 143 -10.28 -6.07 5.32
CA MET A 143 -10.19 -5.22 4.13
C MET A 143 -10.92 -3.91 4.34
N ILE A 144 -10.34 -2.84 3.78
CA ILE A 144 -10.89 -1.50 3.83
C ILE A 144 -10.83 -0.85 2.45
N ARG A 145 -11.86 -0.05 2.12
CA ARG A 145 -11.85 0.81 0.94
C ARG A 145 -11.28 2.18 1.29
N VAL A 146 -10.38 2.71 0.47
CA VAL A 146 -9.89 4.09 0.61
C VAL A 146 -11.02 5.07 0.20
N PRO A 147 -11.44 6.00 1.07
CA PRO A 147 -12.50 6.95 0.76
C PRO A 147 -11.95 8.12 -0.06
N LEU A 148 -11.97 8.01 -1.40
CA LEU A 148 -11.37 9.01 -2.29
C LEU A 148 -12.14 10.34 -2.43
N TYR A 149 -13.34 10.40 -1.85
CA TYR A 149 -14.14 11.62 -1.81
C TYR A 149 -13.67 12.57 -0.69
N THR A 150 -14.14 13.82 -0.73
CA THR A 150 -13.93 14.81 0.33
C THR A 150 -15.28 15.33 0.82
N ILE A 151 -15.46 15.39 2.14
CA ILE A 151 -16.64 15.96 2.80
C ILE A 151 -16.24 17.29 3.46
N LYS A 152 -17.09 18.32 3.34
CA LYS A 152 -16.88 19.62 4.01
C LYS A 152 -16.80 19.40 5.53
N GLY A 153 -15.62 19.58 6.13
CA GLY A 153 -15.41 19.50 7.57
C GLY A 153 -14.69 18.25 8.11
N GLU A 154 -13.67 17.73 7.40
CA GLU A 154 -12.75 16.64 7.86
C GLU A 154 -13.25 15.19 7.71
N GLY A 155 -13.86 14.85 6.56
CA GLY A 155 -14.18 13.47 6.20
C GLY A 155 -13.65 13.07 4.80
N GLY A 156 -13.32 11.79 4.63
CA GLY A 156 -12.87 11.22 3.34
C GLY A 156 -11.36 11.04 3.28
N LEU A 157 -10.75 11.33 2.13
CA LEU A 157 -9.35 10.97 1.84
C LEU A 157 -8.36 11.61 2.82
N ALA A 158 -8.58 12.88 3.19
CA ALA A 158 -7.73 13.59 4.14
C ALA A 158 -7.66 12.88 5.50
N SER A 159 -8.81 12.52 6.07
CA SER A 159 -8.93 11.82 7.35
C SER A 159 -8.43 10.37 7.25
N PHE A 160 -8.56 9.75 6.08
CA PHE A 160 -7.96 8.44 5.84
C PHE A 160 -6.42 8.52 5.90
N LEU A 161 -5.82 9.51 5.25
CA LEU A 161 -4.36 9.70 5.21
C LEU A 161 -3.73 10.11 6.56
N SER A 162 -4.55 10.52 7.54
CA SER A 162 -4.08 10.77 8.92
C SER A 162 -3.97 9.50 9.78
N HIS A 163 -4.40 8.34 9.29
CA HIS A 163 -4.18 7.06 9.97
C HIS A 163 -2.71 6.64 9.94
N SER A 164 -2.37 5.63 10.75
CA SER A 164 -1.04 5.04 10.77
C SER A 164 -0.90 4.00 9.65
N PHE A 165 0.17 4.10 8.86
CA PHE A 165 0.47 3.20 7.75
C PHE A 165 1.78 2.46 7.98
N ILE A 166 1.88 1.23 7.49
CA ILE A 166 3.12 0.47 7.53
C ILE A 166 4.13 1.02 6.52
N GLY A 167 5.38 1.21 6.96
CA GLY A 167 6.51 1.57 6.10
C GLY A 167 6.21 2.74 5.15
N ASN A 168 6.31 2.48 3.85
CA ASN A 168 6.05 3.45 2.78
C ASN A 168 4.66 3.30 2.12
N ALA A 169 3.74 2.50 2.70
CA ALA A 169 2.42 2.25 2.10
C ALA A 169 1.60 3.52 1.87
N ARG A 170 1.70 4.51 2.79
CA ARG A 170 1.05 5.82 2.60
C ARG A 170 1.57 6.56 1.36
N SER A 171 2.89 6.60 1.17
CA SER A 171 3.50 7.27 0.01
C SER A 171 3.16 6.51 -1.27
N GLN A 172 3.22 5.17 -1.25
CA GLN A 172 2.80 4.31 -2.35
C GLN A 172 1.35 4.56 -2.77
N LEU A 173 0.44 4.72 -1.80
CA LEU A 173 -0.96 5.08 -2.06
C LEU A 173 -1.05 6.44 -2.75
N VAL A 174 -0.51 7.51 -2.14
CA VAL A 174 -0.62 8.87 -2.66
C VAL A 174 -0.02 9.00 -4.07
N GLU A 175 1.16 8.42 -4.29
CA GLU A 175 1.83 8.44 -5.59
C GLU A 175 1.04 7.66 -6.65
N SER A 176 0.46 6.52 -6.29
CA SER A 176 -0.38 5.72 -7.20
C SER A 176 -1.69 6.43 -7.54
N LEU A 177 -2.36 7.05 -6.57
CA LEU A 177 -3.59 7.82 -6.81
C LEU A 177 -3.35 8.94 -7.83
N LEU A 178 -2.20 9.62 -7.76
CA LEU A 178 -1.79 10.64 -8.73
C LEU A 178 -1.40 10.04 -10.09
N ARG A 179 -0.54 9.02 -10.09
CA ARG A 179 -0.02 8.38 -11.31
C ARG A 179 -1.14 7.80 -12.17
N PHE A 180 -2.14 7.19 -11.55
CA PHE A 180 -3.30 6.59 -12.22
C PHE A 180 -4.49 7.55 -12.35
N LYS A 181 -4.31 8.84 -12.00
CA LYS A 181 -5.32 9.91 -12.13
C LYS A 181 -6.65 9.58 -11.42
N LEU A 182 -6.57 8.86 -10.31
CA LEU A 182 -7.73 8.49 -9.48
C LEU A 182 -8.21 9.69 -8.65
N VAL A 183 -7.28 10.58 -8.31
CA VAL A 183 -7.51 11.89 -7.69
C VAL A 183 -6.67 12.95 -8.41
N THR A 184 -7.08 14.20 -8.28
CA THR A 184 -6.31 15.37 -8.76
C THR A 184 -5.32 15.85 -7.69
N PRO A 185 -4.23 16.54 -8.08
CA PRO A 185 -3.30 17.13 -7.11
C PRO A 185 -3.98 18.11 -6.14
N ASP A 186 -5.03 18.80 -6.58
CA ASP A 186 -5.77 19.74 -5.72
C ASP A 186 -6.63 19.03 -4.68
N GLU A 187 -7.14 17.83 -4.97
CA GLU A 187 -7.87 16.99 -4.00
C GLU A 187 -6.97 16.45 -2.88
N LEU A 188 -5.64 16.43 -3.07
CA LEU A 188 -4.67 16.07 -2.04
C LEU A 188 -4.19 17.26 -1.20
N LYS A 189 -4.51 18.51 -1.61
CA LYS A 189 -4.20 19.71 -0.83
C LYS A 189 -5.23 19.86 0.28
N ILE A 190 -4.92 19.32 1.46
CA ILE A 190 -5.72 19.58 2.67
C ILE A 190 -5.55 21.06 3.03
N PRO A 191 -6.63 21.86 3.18
CA PRO A 191 -6.52 23.21 3.71
C PRO A 191 -5.94 23.15 5.13
N GLY A 192 -4.73 23.68 5.32
CA GLY A 192 -4.08 23.79 6.63
C GLY A 192 -3.02 22.75 6.97
N SER A 193 -2.78 21.72 6.15
CA SER A 193 -1.64 20.81 6.38
C SER A 193 -0.38 21.32 5.67
N LYS A 194 0.64 21.69 6.44
CA LYS A 194 2.00 21.89 5.91
C LYS A 194 2.60 20.51 5.62
N TRP A 195 2.33 19.95 4.43
CA TRP A 195 3.09 18.79 3.96
C TRP A 195 4.47 19.24 3.51
N THR A 196 5.40 19.39 4.45
CA THR A 196 6.81 19.65 4.11
C THR A 196 7.44 18.35 3.64
N THR A 197 7.81 18.29 2.36
CA THR A 197 8.53 17.20 1.68
C THR A 197 10.01 17.05 2.10
N THR A 198 10.36 17.47 3.31
CA THR A 198 11.72 17.36 3.84
C THR A 198 11.68 16.87 5.28
N PRO A 199 12.39 15.78 5.63
CA PRO A 199 12.53 15.40 7.02
C PRO A 199 13.26 16.53 7.75
N LYS A 200 12.59 17.15 8.73
CA LYS A 200 13.31 17.93 9.74
C LYS A 200 14.01 16.92 10.64
N VAL A 201 15.33 16.83 10.51
CA VAL A 201 16.17 16.21 11.53
C VAL A 201 16.07 17.13 12.75
N ASN A 202 15.30 16.69 13.76
CA ASN A 202 15.36 17.30 15.08
C ASN A 202 16.47 16.59 15.86
N GLU A 203 17.55 17.31 16.07
CA GLU A 203 18.82 16.84 16.64
C GLU A 203 18.78 16.74 18.18
N ASN A 204 17.64 16.38 18.79
CA ASN A 204 17.52 16.49 20.25
C ASN A 204 16.74 15.42 21.01
N ASP A 205 16.45 14.26 20.42
CA ASP A 205 15.95 13.10 21.19
C ASP A 205 17.03 12.02 21.33
N GLN A 206 18.14 12.40 21.95
CA GLN A 206 18.96 11.46 22.74
C GLN A 206 18.49 11.53 24.19
N ALA A 207 17.52 10.70 24.58
CA ALA A 207 17.39 10.24 25.97
C ALA A 207 16.33 9.14 26.12
N LYS A 208 16.81 7.94 26.48
CA LYS A 208 16.09 6.88 27.24
C LYS A 208 15.00 6.18 26.42
N ILE A 209 14.89 4.86 26.41
CA ILE A 209 14.71 3.95 27.55
C ILE A 209 15.19 2.55 27.12
N LEU A 210 15.70 1.81 28.12
CA LEU A 210 16.12 0.40 28.11
C LEU A 210 15.11 -0.56 27.49
#